data_AF-A0A6B2DB85-F1
#
_entry.id   AF-A0A6B2DB85-F1
#
_cell.length_a   1.000
_cell.length_b   1.000
_cell.length_c   1.000
_cell.angle_alpha   90.00
_cell.angle_beta   90.00
_cell.angle_gamma   90.00
#
_symmetry.space_group_name_H-M   'P 1'
#
loop_
_entity.id
_entity.type
_entity.pdbx_description
1 polymer ?
#
loop_
_entity_poly.entity_id
_entity_poly.type
_entity_poly.pdbx_seq_one_letter_code
_entity_poly.pdbx_strand_id
1 'polypeptide(L)'
;GWAQAVALVFTVLMVGAFAEAIRANTALVAARAEVARLASEAERARIARDLHDLLGHSLTAITVKSTLARRLVDADGARAGEEMSAVETLARQALTEVRAAVSGYREVSLAGELARGRELLRACGVTADLPTATDVVAPTHQELFGWVVREGLTNVARHARATR
;
A
#
# COMPACT_ATOMS: atom_id res chain seq x y z
N GLY A 1 -25.58 -47.72 -43.22
CA GLY A 1 -25.24 -47.19 -44.55
C GLY A 1 -24.02 -46.29 -44.48
N TRP A 2 -23.32 -46.07 -45.60
CA TRP A 2 -22.05 -45.30 -45.64
C TRP A 2 -22.15 -43.90 -44.99
N ALA A 3 -23.29 -43.21 -45.14
CA ALA A 3 -23.55 -41.93 -44.46
C ALA A 3 -23.50 -42.00 -42.92
N GLN A 4 -23.96 -43.10 -42.32
CA GLN A 4 -23.90 -43.30 -40.86
C GLN A 4 -22.46 -43.48 -40.38
N ALA A 5 -21.62 -44.15 -41.18
CA ALA A 5 -20.20 -44.33 -40.84
C ALA A 5 -19.46 -42.99 -40.88
N VAL A 6 -19.69 -42.16 -41.89
CA VAL A 6 -19.13 -40.80 -41.99
C VAL A 6 -19.60 -39.92 -40.83
N ALA A 7 -20.90 -39.96 -40.50
CA ALA A 7 -21.45 -39.19 -39.39
C ALA A 7 -20.83 -39.60 -38.04
N LEU A 8 -20.58 -40.91 -37.83
CA LEU A 8 -19.96 -41.41 -36.61
C LEU A 8 -18.51 -40.95 -36.47
N VAL A 9 -17.72 -41.05 -37.54
CA VAL A 9 -16.33 -40.54 -37.56
C VAL A 9 -16.29 -39.04 -37.27
N PHE A 10 -17.14 -38.26 -37.94
CA PHE A 10 -17.23 -36.82 -37.72
C PHE A 10 -17.62 -36.49 -36.27
N THR A 11 -18.58 -37.22 -35.69
CA THR A 11 -19.00 -37.04 -34.30
C THR A 11 -17.87 -37.33 -33.32
N VAL A 12 -17.12 -38.43 -33.52
CA VAL A 12 -15.97 -38.78 -32.68
C VAL A 12 -14.88 -37.71 -32.76
N LEU A 13 -14.58 -37.22 -33.97
CA LEU A 13 -13.61 -36.14 -34.16
C LEU A 13 -14.05 -34.83 -33.48
N MET A 14 -15.32 -34.46 -33.64
CA MET A 14 -15.89 -33.28 -32.97
C MET A 14 -15.81 -33.39 -31.45
N VAL A 15 -16.22 -34.53 -30.88
CA VAL A 15 -16.15 -34.77 -29.43
C VAL A 15 -14.69 -34.72 -28.95
N GLY A 16 -13.75 -35.31 -29.69
CA GLY A 16 -12.33 -35.26 -29.38
C GLY A 16 -11.79 -33.83 -29.36
N ALA A 17 -12.08 -33.04 -30.40
CA ALA A 17 -11.68 -31.65 -30.51
C ALA A 17 -12.29 -30.77 -29.40
N PHE A 18 -13.59 -30.95 -29.09
CA PHE A 18 -14.23 -30.24 -27.97
C PHE A 18 -13.61 -30.61 -26.63
N ALA A 19 -13.33 -31.89 -26.38
CA ALA A 19 -12.69 -32.32 -25.15
C ALA A 19 -11.28 -31.74 -25.02
N GLU A 20 -10.51 -31.66 -26.11
CA GLU A 20 -9.20 -31.04 -26.12
C GLU A 20 -9.27 -29.53 -25.91
N ALA A 21 -10.22 -28.84 -26.55
CA ALA A 21 -10.46 -27.41 -26.33
C ALA A 21 -10.84 -27.10 -24.87
N ILE A 22 -11.68 -27.94 -24.24
CA ILE A 22 -12.03 -27.81 -22.83
C ILE A 22 -10.79 -27.99 -21.95
N ARG A 23 -9.98 -29.04 -22.18
CA ARG A 23 -8.73 -29.28 -21.44
C ARG A 23 -7.74 -28.14 -21.59
N ALA A 24 -7.58 -27.61 -22.79
CA ALA A 24 -6.69 -26.48 -23.05
C ALA A 24 -7.19 -25.22 -22.33
N ASN A 25 -8.49 -24.97 -22.34
CA ASN A 25 -9.10 -23.83 -21.64
C ASN A 25 -8.94 -23.95 -20.12
N THR A 26 -9.22 -25.11 -19.53
CA THR A 26 -9.03 -25.31 -18.08
C THR A 26 -7.58 -25.18 -17.67
N ALA A 27 -6.63 -25.71 -18.45
CA ALA A 27 -5.20 -25.54 -18.22
C ALA A 27 -4.79 -24.06 -18.33
N LEU A 28 -5.31 -23.31 -19.30
CA LEU A 28 -5.03 -21.89 -19.47
C LEU A 28 -5.56 -21.06 -18.29
N VAL A 29 -6.77 -21.34 -17.81
CA VAL A 29 -7.34 -20.66 -16.64
C VAL A 29 -6.51 -20.95 -15.40
N ALA A 30 -6.13 -22.20 -15.17
CA ALA A 30 -5.26 -22.58 -14.05
C ALA A 30 -3.89 -21.89 -14.13
N ALA A 31 -3.26 -21.85 -15.31
CA ALA A 31 -1.98 -21.18 -15.52
C ALA A 31 -2.08 -19.67 -15.27
N ARG A 32 -3.16 -19.01 -15.71
CA ARG A 32 -3.39 -17.58 -15.44
C ARG A 32 -3.57 -17.29 -13.95
N ALA A 33 -4.32 -18.14 -13.24
CA ALA A 33 -4.48 -18.01 -11.80
C ALA A 33 -3.13 -18.15 -11.07
N GLU A 34 -2.30 -19.10 -11.51
CA GLU A 34 -0.98 -19.31 -10.94
C GLU A 34 -0.01 -18.17 -11.24
N VAL A 35 -0.01 -17.63 -12.46
CA VAL A 35 0.76 -16.43 -12.80
C VAL A 35 0.34 -15.24 -11.95
N ALA A 36 -0.96 -15.03 -11.74
CA ALA A 36 -1.46 -13.96 -10.88
C ALA A 36 -1.01 -14.14 -9.41
N ARG A 37 -1.04 -15.37 -8.90
CA ARG A 37 -0.55 -15.71 -7.55
C ARG A 37 0.94 -15.42 -7.41
N LEU A 38 1.76 -15.92 -8.34
CA LEU A 38 3.21 -15.71 -8.34
C LEU A 38 3.57 -14.23 -8.51
N ALA A 39 2.86 -13.49 -9.36
CA ALA A 39 3.04 -12.05 -9.50
C ALA A 39 2.74 -11.31 -8.18
N SER A 40 1.64 -11.66 -7.50
CA SER A 40 1.32 -11.11 -6.18
C SER A 40 2.39 -11.44 -5.12
N GLU A 41 2.97 -12.63 -5.16
CA GLU A 41 4.02 -13.04 -4.20
C GLU A 41 5.33 -12.33 -4.47
N ALA A 42 5.74 -12.24 -5.74
CA ALA A 42 6.92 -11.49 -6.16
C ALA A 42 6.83 -10.02 -5.77
N GLU A 43 5.65 -9.41 -5.92
CA GLU A 43 5.39 -8.03 -5.53
C GLU A 43 5.52 -7.83 -4.02
N ARG A 44 4.89 -8.71 -3.21
CA ARG A 44 5.04 -8.68 -1.75
C ARG A 44 6.51 -8.82 -1.31
N ALA A 45 7.26 -9.71 -1.95
CA ALA A 45 8.67 -9.92 -1.65
C ALA A 45 9.53 -8.70 -2.03
N ARG A 46 9.22 -8.04 -3.15
CA ARG A 46 9.87 -6.78 -3.55
C ARG A 46 9.67 -5.70 -2.49
N ILE A 47 8.43 -5.49 -2.06
CA ILE A 47 8.10 -4.46 -1.06
C ILE A 47 8.76 -4.74 0.29
N ALA A 48 8.79 -6.00 0.73
CA ALA A 48 9.48 -6.36 1.96
C ALA A 48 10.97 -5.97 1.91
N ARG A 49 11.61 -6.14 0.74
CA ARG A 49 13.01 -5.75 0.52
C ARG A 49 13.18 -4.24 0.53
N ASP A 50 12.35 -3.51 -0.22
CA ASP A 50 12.43 -2.05 -0.29
C ASP A 50 12.21 -1.41 1.10
N LEU A 51 11.25 -1.95 1.88
CA LEU A 51 11.03 -1.55 3.26
C LEU A 51 12.24 -1.85 4.15
N HIS A 52 12.85 -3.02 4.00
CA HIS A 52 14.02 -3.41 4.77
C HIS A 52 15.21 -2.50 4.47
N ASP A 53 15.46 -2.18 3.20
CA ASP A 53 16.57 -1.33 2.78
C ASP A 53 16.38 0.11 3.29
N LEU A 54 15.18 0.67 3.16
CA LEU A 54 14.85 2.00 3.69
C LEU A 54 15.03 2.07 5.22
N LEU A 55 14.45 1.10 5.94
CA LEU A 55 14.55 1.05 7.40
C LEU A 55 15.99 0.81 7.87
N GLY A 56 16.73 -0.07 7.21
CA GLY A 56 18.10 -0.42 7.57
C GLY A 56 19.03 0.78 7.54
N HIS A 57 18.94 1.60 6.48
CA HIS A 57 19.73 2.82 6.36
C HIS A 57 19.39 3.84 7.45
N SER A 58 18.10 4.14 7.67
CA SER A 58 17.69 5.11 8.69
C SER A 58 18.05 4.67 10.10
N LEU A 59 17.83 3.39 10.45
CA LEU A 59 18.15 2.86 11.78
C LEU A 59 19.66 2.84 12.05
N THR A 60 20.47 2.57 11.04
CA THR A 60 21.94 2.67 11.14
C THR A 60 22.37 4.10 11.45
N ALA A 61 21.85 5.08 10.70
CA ALA A 61 22.14 6.50 10.91
C ALA A 61 21.68 6.97 12.31
N ILE A 62 20.48 6.57 12.74
CA ILE A 62 19.95 6.86 14.08
C ILE A 62 20.88 6.30 15.15
N THR A 63 21.33 5.06 15.01
CA THR A 63 22.23 4.39 15.98
C THR A 63 23.56 5.12 16.10
N VAL A 64 24.18 5.49 14.97
CA VAL A 64 25.46 6.22 14.93
C VAL A 64 25.33 7.59 15.59
N LYS A 65 24.31 8.37 15.21
CA LYS A 65 24.09 9.72 15.74
C LYS A 65 23.72 9.71 17.22
N SER A 66 22.89 8.76 17.66
CA SER A 66 22.56 8.59 19.08
C SER A 66 23.80 8.21 19.91
N THR A 67 24.69 7.39 19.35
CA THR A 67 25.96 7.05 19.99
C THR A 67 26.90 8.25 20.09
N LEU A 68 26.96 9.08 19.03
CA LEU A 68 27.75 10.31 19.03
C LEU A 68 27.20 11.33 20.05
N ALA A 69 25.89 11.56 20.04
CA ALA A 69 25.23 12.44 21.00
C ALA A 69 25.56 12.03 22.44
N ARG A 70 25.43 10.73 22.76
CA ARG A 70 25.78 10.19 24.09
C ARG A 70 27.22 10.46 24.50
N ARG A 71 28.18 10.41 23.55
CA ARG A 71 29.60 10.70 23.83
C ARG A 71 29.86 12.20 24.03
N LEU A 72 29.03 13.06 23.46
CA LEU A 72 29.18 14.51 23.52
C LEU A 72 28.47 15.16 24.72
N VAL A 73 27.59 14.46 25.44
CA VAL A 73 26.78 15.04 26.53
C VAL A 73 27.62 15.86 27.53
N ASP A 74 28.75 15.31 27.99
CA ASP A 74 29.59 15.96 29.00
C ASP A 74 30.63 16.93 28.39
N ALA A 75 30.99 16.74 27.12
CA ALA A 75 32.05 17.50 26.45
C ALA A 75 31.55 18.70 25.65
N ASP A 76 30.39 18.54 25.00
CA ASP A 76 29.75 19.53 24.13
C ASP A 76 28.24 19.24 24.05
N GLY A 77 27.52 19.69 25.09
CA GLY A 77 26.08 19.46 25.21
C GLY A 77 25.24 20.13 24.11
N ALA A 78 25.73 21.23 23.53
CA ALA A 78 25.05 21.90 22.41
C ALA A 78 25.06 21.00 21.18
N ARG A 79 26.23 20.47 20.81
CA ARG A 79 26.38 19.56 19.68
C ARG A 79 25.69 18.20 19.93
N ALA A 80 25.64 17.74 21.18
CA ALA A 80 24.82 16.58 21.55
C ALA A 80 23.32 16.81 21.26
N GLY A 81 22.81 18.01 21.56
CA GLY A 81 21.43 18.41 21.24
C GLY A 81 21.14 18.47 19.73
N GLU A 82 22.09 18.96 18.94
CA GLU A 82 22.00 18.97 17.47
C GLU A 82 21.91 17.55 16.89
N GLU A 83 22.76 16.63 17.37
CA GLU A 83 22.72 15.23 16.95
C GLU A 83 21.39 14.56 17.31
N MET A 84 20.82 14.88 18.48
CA MET A 84 19.50 14.35 18.84
C MET A 84 18.36 14.92 18.01
N SER A 85 18.44 16.20 17.65
CA SER A 85 17.47 16.82 16.73
C SER A 85 17.53 16.19 15.33
N ALA A 86 18.73 15.83 14.88
CA ALA A 86 18.92 15.09 13.63
C ALA A 86 18.32 13.67 13.71
N VAL A 87 18.47 12.97 14.84
CA VAL A 87 17.83 11.66 15.06
C VAL A 87 16.31 11.76 15.03
N GLU A 88 15.71 12.76 15.68
CA GLU A 88 14.26 12.97 15.63
C GLU A 88 13.77 13.18 14.19
N THR A 89 14.49 14.00 13.42
CA THR A 89 14.18 14.27 12.02
C THR A 89 14.27 13.00 11.18
N LEU A 90 15.35 12.22 11.32
CA LEU A 90 15.53 10.95 10.62
C LEU A 90 14.44 9.93 10.96
N ALA A 91 14.05 9.84 12.24
CA ALA A 91 12.99 8.92 12.67
C ALA A 91 11.62 9.30 12.08
N ARG A 92 11.28 10.59 12.06
CA ARG A 92 10.04 11.09 11.44
C ARG A 92 10.02 10.89 9.94
N GLN A 93 11.15 11.10 9.27
CA GLN A 93 11.29 10.86 7.84
C GLN A 93 11.13 9.36 7.52
N ALA A 94 11.84 8.48 8.22
CA ALA A 94 11.74 7.03 8.04
C ALA A 94 10.29 6.54 8.25
N LEU A 95 9.60 7.04 9.28
CA LEU A 95 8.19 6.71 9.50
C LEU A 95 7.29 7.18 8.36
N THR A 96 7.58 8.33 7.76
CA THR A 96 6.83 8.86 6.61
C THR A 96 7.08 8.02 5.36
N GLU A 97 8.32 7.62 5.10
CA GLU A 97 8.71 6.76 3.97
C GLU A 97 8.08 5.37 4.09
N VAL A 98 8.10 4.76 5.28
CA VAL A 98 7.40 3.50 5.56
C VAL A 98 5.90 3.65 5.36
N ARG A 99 5.30 4.73 5.87
CA ARG A 99 3.87 5.01 5.64
C ARG A 99 3.58 5.19 4.16
N ALA A 100 4.43 5.85 3.38
CA ALA A 100 4.28 6.00 1.94
C ALA A 100 4.36 4.65 1.22
N ALA A 101 5.37 3.83 1.53
CA ALA A 101 5.54 2.50 0.95
C ALA A 101 4.38 1.54 1.30
N VAL A 102 3.86 1.61 2.53
CA VAL A 102 2.70 0.80 2.96
C VAL A 102 1.36 1.40 2.51
N SER A 103 1.24 2.72 2.38
CA SER A 103 0.00 3.39 1.91
C SER A 103 -0.15 3.42 0.41
N GLY A 104 0.94 3.25 -0.35
CA GLY A 104 0.87 2.80 -1.75
C GLY A 104 0.38 1.35 -1.88
N TYR A 105 0.33 0.60 -0.78
CA TYR A 105 -0.06 -0.82 -0.74
C TYR A 105 -1.39 -1.11 -0.03
N ARG A 106 -1.85 -0.20 0.83
CA ARG A 106 -3.26 -0.14 1.24
C ARG A 106 -3.98 0.65 0.16
N GLU A 107 -4.82 -0.01 -0.65
CA GLU A 107 -5.81 0.66 -1.51
C GLU A 107 -6.31 1.91 -0.78
N VAL A 108 -6.12 3.08 -1.38
CA VAL A 108 -6.63 4.32 -0.81
C VAL A 108 -8.12 4.13 -0.69
N SER A 109 -8.60 4.06 0.54
CA SER A 109 -10.02 3.87 0.82
C SER A 109 -10.51 5.10 1.55
N LEU A 110 -11.67 5.60 1.12
CA LEU A 110 -12.34 6.73 1.75
C LEU A 110 -12.44 6.56 3.27
N ALA A 111 -12.78 5.35 3.73
CA ALA A 111 -12.89 5.03 5.15
C ALA A 111 -11.54 5.16 5.89
N GLY A 112 -10.45 4.67 5.28
CA GLY A 112 -9.11 4.76 5.86
C GLY A 112 -8.61 6.21 5.95
N GLU A 113 -8.90 7.03 4.94
CA GLU A 113 -8.52 8.46 4.93
C GLU A 113 -9.31 9.28 5.95
N LEU A 114 -10.62 9.02 6.10
CA LEU A 114 -11.44 9.67 7.13
C LEU A 114 -10.97 9.33 8.55
N ALA A 115 -10.60 8.08 8.81
CA ALA A 115 -10.06 7.66 10.10
C ALA A 115 -8.73 8.37 10.41
N ARG A 116 -7.79 8.36 9.47
CA ARG A 116 -6.49 9.05 9.58
C ARG A 116 -6.67 10.57 9.75
N GLY A 117 -7.57 11.16 8.97
CA GLY A 117 -7.90 12.59 9.05
C GLY A 117 -8.40 13.01 10.42
N ARG A 118 -9.22 12.18 11.05
CA ARG A 118 -9.76 12.44 12.39
C ARG A 118 -8.65 12.50 13.44
N GLU A 119 -7.69 11.60 13.38
CA GLU A 119 -6.52 11.61 14.27
C GLU A 119 -5.63 12.82 14.02
N LEU A 120 -5.35 13.13 12.75
CA LEU A 120 -4.54 14.28 12.35
C LEU A 120 -5.15 15.61 12.84
N LEU A 121 -6.44 15.84 12.56
CA LEU A 121 -7.12 17.08 12.94
C LEU A 121 -7.25 17.22 14.46
N ARG A 122 -7.49 16.12 15.19
CA ARG A 122 -7.45 16.12 16.66
C ARG A 122 -6.08 16.52 17.20
N ALA A 123 -5.00 16.00 16.63
CA ALA A 123 -3.63 16.36 17.03
C ALA A 123 -3.33 17.86 16.75
N CYS A 124 -3.98 18.44 15.74
CA CYS A 124 -3.90 19.87 15.43
C CYS A 124 -4.88 20.75 16.26
N GLY A 125 -5.68 20.17 17.16
CA GLY A 125 -6.68 20.91 17.94
C GLY A 125 -7.91 21.34 17.13
N VAL A 126 -8.13 20.76 15.96
CA VAL A 126 -9.25 21.08 15.06
C VAL A 126 -10.42 20.11 15.31
N THR A 127 -11.59 20.66 15.61
CA THR A 127 -12.79 19.86 15.87
C THR A 127 -13.52 19.53 14.56
N ALA A 128 -13.20 18.38 13.95
CA ALA A 128 -13.77 18.01 12.67
C ALA A 128 -15.05 17.17 12.77
N ASP A 129 -16.11 17.60 12.08
CA ASP A 129 -17.31 16.78 11.84
C ASP A 129 -17.13 15.97 10.55
N LEU A 130 -16.54 14.79 10.69
CA LEU A 130 -16.29 13.87 9.58
C LEU A 130 -17.31 12.73 9.60
N PRO A 131 -17.87 12.34 8.44
CA PRO A 131 -18.80 11.21 8.35
C PRO A 131 -18.14 9.89 8.80
N THR A 132 -18.95 9.01 9.37
CA THR A 132 -18.53 7.70 9.90
C THR A 132 -18.81 6.56 8.92
N ALA A 133 -19.76 6.76 8.00
CA ALA A 133 -20.12 5.82 6.95
C ALA A 133 -19.69 6.35 5.57
N THR A 134 -19.29 5.43 4.69
CA THR A 134 -18.83 5.72 3.31
C THR A 134 -19.68 5.05 2.24
N ASP A 135 -20.78 4.43 2.65
CA ASP A 135 -21.77 3.74 1.81
C ASP A 135 -22.47 4.66 0.81
N VAL A 136 -22.51 5.96 1.08
CA VAL A 136 -22.97 7.00 0.15
C VAL A 136 -22.10 7.12 -1.11
N VAL A 137 -20.85 6.64 -1.08
CA VAL A 137 -19.94 6.63 -2.25
C VAL A 137 -19.87 5.24 -2.83
N ALA A 138 -20.27 5.11 -4.10
CA ALA A 138 -20.22 3.85 -4.83
C ALA A 138 -18.80 3.24 -4.82
N PRO A 139 -18.64 1.91 -4.75
CA PRO A 139 -17.34 1.24 -4.62
C PRO A 139 -16.29 1.69 -5.65
N THR A 140 -16.72 1.91 -6.89
CA THR A 140 -15.86 2.36 -8.01
C THR A 140 -15.25 3.76 -7.80
N HIS A 141 -15.81 4.58 -6.91
CA HIS A 141 -15.36 5.94 -6.66
C HIS A 141 -14.67 6.11 -5.29
N GLN A 142 -14.65 5.07 -4.44
CA GLN A 142 -14.11 5.20 -3.08
C GLN A 142 -12.62 5.53 -3.04
N GLU A 143 -11.85 5.06 -4.03
CA GLU A 143 -10.44 5.37 -4.14
C GLU A 143 -10.20 6.84 -4.49
N LEU A 144 -10.88 7.33 -5.54
CA LEU A 144 -10.80 8.73 -5.96
C LEU A 144 -11.21 9.68 -4.83
N PHE A 145 -12.32 9.38 -4.15
CA PHE A 145 -12.75 10.19 -3.00
C PHE A 145 -11.78 10.10 -1.82
N GLY A 146 -11.14 8.95 -1.59
CA GLY A 146 -10.09 8.83 -0.60
C GLY A 146 -8.93 9.80 -0.89
N TRP A 147 -8.46 9.88 -2.14
CA TRP A 147 -7.43 10.84 -2.53
C TRP A 147 -7.85 12.30 -2.31
N VAL A 148 -9.06 12.66 -2.70
CA VAL A 148 -9.58 14.03 -2.51
C VAL A 148 -9.67 14.38 -1.03
N VAL A 149 -10.16 13.46 -0.20
CA VAL A 149 -10.27 13.66 1.25
C VAL A 149 -8.89 13.81 1.89
N ARG A 150 -7.92 12.97 1.51
CA ARG A 150 -6.53 13.09 2.01
C ARG A 150 -5.97 14.49 1.75
N GLU A 151 -6.06 14.96 0.52
CA GLU A 151 -5.53 16.27 0.13
C GLU A 151 -6.27 17.41 0.86
N GLY A 152 -7.60 17.32 0.98
CA GLY A 152 -8.39 18.29 1.74
C GLY A 152 -7.97 18.35 3.21
N LEU A 153 -7.80 17.20 3.87
CA LEU A 153 -7.37 17.10 5.26
C LEU A 153 -5.95 17.65 5.47
N THR A 154 -5.03 17.34 4.56
CA THR A 154 -3.66 17.88 4.60
C THR A 154 -3.66 19.41 4.44
N ASN A 155 -4.48 19.95 3.55
CA ASN A 155 -4.61 21.39 3.36
C ASN A 155 -5.18 22.09 4.61
N VAL A 156 -6.20 21.52 5.25
CA VAL A 156 -6.74 22.06 6.51
C VAL A 156 -5.67 22.06 7.61
N ALA A 157 -5.00 20.92 7.81
CA ALA A 157 -3.99 20.77 8.85
C ALA A 157 -2.79 21.71 8.65
N ARG A 158 -2.40 21.98 7.40
CA ARG A 158 -1.22 22.79 7.08
C ARG A 158 -1.52 24.29 6.99
N HIS A 159 -2.72 24.67 6.53
CA HIS A 159 -2.96 26.05 6.08
C HIS A 159 -4.17 26.75 6.72
N ALA A 160 -5.18 26.02 7.19
CA ALA A 160 -6.46 26.67 7.45
C ALA A 160 -6.51 27.55 8.71
N ARG A 161 -5.56 27.39 9.67
CA ARG A 161 -5.68 27.94 11.04
C ARG A 161 -7.09 27.72 11.63
N ALA A 162 -7.73 26.63 11.24
CA ALA A 162 -9.10 26.32 11.61
C ALA A 162 -9.15 25.79 13.04
N THR A 163 -10.21 26.10 13.77
CA THR A 163 -10.50 25.51 15.09
C THR A 163 -11.66 24.51 15.05
N ARG A 164 -12.47 24.55 13.98
CA ARG A 164 -13.57 23.63 13.71
C ARG A 164 -13.73 23.42 12.20
#